data_AF-A0A963MP38-F1
#
_entry.id   AF-A0A963MP38-F1
#
_cell.length_a   1.000
_cell.length_b   1.000
_cell.length_c   1.000
_cell.angle_alpha   90.00
_cell.angle_beta   90.00
_cell.angle_gamma   90.00
#
_symmetry.space_group_name_H-M   'P 1'
#
loop_
_entity.id
_entity.type
_entity.pdbx_description
1 polymer ?
#
loop_
_entity_poly.entity_id
_entity_poly.type
_entity_poly.pdbx_seq_one_letter_code
_entity_poly.pdbx_strand_id
1 'polypeptide(L)'
;MLNLKVVSWSLATTALVSYLVCVSYGIATPESLHMHAFLEQVLPGFKWLTAWGFVVGLVESFLYGAYAGMVYVPIYNFFQRLWGGGS
;
A
#
# COMPACT_ATOMS: atom_id res chain seq x y z
N MET A 1 -17.68 -13.53 7.32
CA MET A 1 -17.59 -12.06 7.18
C MET A 1 -16.23 -11.59 7.65
N LEU A 2 -15.50 -10.88 6.80
CA LEU A 2 -14.19 -10.29 7.12
C LEU A 2 -14.33 -9.16 8.15
N ASN A 3 -13.39 -9.11 9.08
CA ASN A 3 -13.25 -8.02 10.05
C ASN A 3 -12.54 -6.82 9.40
N LEU A 4 -13.29 -5.73 9.17
CA LEU A 4 -12.80 -4.50 8.56
C LEU A 4 -11.51 -4.00 9.21
N LYS A 5 -11.50 -3.90 10.54
CA LYS A 5 -10.34 -3.42 11.29
C LYS A 5 -9.10 -4.29 11.04
N VAL A 6 -9.24 -5.60 11.20
CA VAL A 6 -8.09 -6.53 11.06
C VAL A 6 -7.52 -6.47 9.65
N VAL A 7 -8.38 -6.47 8.63
CA VAL A 7 -7.95 -6.49 7.22
C VAL A 7 -7.35 -5.15 6.80
N SER A 8 -7.96 -4.03 7.18
CA SER A 8 -7.41 -2.68 6.94
C SER A 8 -6.03 -2.51 7.57
N TRP A 9 -5.87 -2.88 8.85
CA TRP A 9 -4.57 -2.78 9.52
C TRP A 9 -3.52 -3.74 8.94
N SER A 10 -3.93 -4.94 8.50
CA SER A 10 -3.03 -5.91 7.86
C SER A 10 -2.55 -5.44 6.49
N LEU A 11 -3.45 -4.90 5.66
CA LEU A 11 -3.09 -4.34 4.34
C LEU A 11 -2.24 -3.07 4.47
N ALA A 12 -2.56 -2.20 5.44
CA ALA A 12 -1.78 -1.00 5.71
C ALA A 12 -0.34 -1.32 6.13
N THR A 13 -0.16 -2.27 7.07
CA THR A 13 1.17 -2.71 7.50
C THR A 13 1.93 -3.45 6.40
N THR A 14 1.26 -4.30 5.61
CA THR A 14 1.87 -4.97 4.46
C THR A 14 2.37 -3.98 3.42
N ALA A 15 1.55 -2.98 3.06
CA ALA A 15 1.95 -1.92 2.13
C ALA A 15 3.15 -1.13 2.65
N LEU A 16 3.19 -0.85 3.95
CA LEU A 16 4.30 -0.16 4.61
C LEU A 16 5.60 -1.00 4.56
N VAL A 17 5.53 -2.30 4.84
CA VAL A 17 6.68 -3.21 4.71
C VAL A 17 7.16 -3.29 3.26
N SER A 18 6.25 -3.45 2.29
CA SER A 18 6.60 -3.46 0.86
C SER A 18 7.29 -2.16 0.45
N TYR A 19 6.81 -1.00 0.91
CA TYR A 19 7.46 0.29 0.67
C TYR A 19 8.90 0.32 1.18
N LEU A 20 9.15 -0.15 2.41
CA LEU A 20 10.50 -0.22 2.98
C LEU A 20 11.41 -1.15 2.18
N VAL A 21 10.90 -2.30 1.72
CA VAL A 21 11.62 -3.23 0.85
C VAL A 21 11.95 -2.57 -0.49
N CYS A 22 10.99 -1.85 -1.10
CA CYS A 22 11.21 -1.12 -2.35
C CYS A 22 12.29 -0.04 -2.21
N VAL A 23 12.26 0.76 -1.14
CA VAL A 23 13.26 1.80 -0.88
C VAL A 23 14.63 1.21 -0.63
N SER A 24 14.73 0.17 0.19
CA SER A 24 16.02 -0.50 0.48
C SER A 24 16.62 -1.16 -0.77
N TYR A 25 15.80 -1.78 -1.61
CA TYR A 25 16.24 -2.29 -2.91
C TYR A 25 16.75 -1.15 -3.82
N GLY A 26 16.03 -0.04 -3.89
CA GLY A 26 16.42 1.14 -4.67
C GLY A 26 17.72 1.82 -4.21
N ILE A 27 18.10 1.66 -2.94
CA ILE A 27 19.40 2.09 -2.42
C ILE A 27 20.51 1.08 -2.77
N ALA A 28 20.19 -0.22 -2.78
CA ALA A 28 21.14 -1.29 -3.06
C ALA A 28 21.49 -1.41 -4.57
N THR A 29 20.61 -0.96 -5.47
CA THR A 29 20.84 -1.00 -6.93
C THR A 29 21.20 0.37 -7.51
N PRO A 30 22.21 0.48 -8.41
CA PRO A 30 22.65 1.75 -9.01
C PRO A 30 21.70 2.32 -10.08
N GLU A 31 21.82 3.62 -10.36
CA GLU A 31 20.92 4.51 -11.15
C GLU A 31 20.44 4.02 -12.53
N SER A 32 21.09 3.02 -13.14
CA SER A 32 20.74 2.55 -14.49
C SER A 32 19.41 1.76 -14.55
N LEU A 33 18.81 1.42 -13.41
CA LEU A 33 17.52 0.73 -13.28
C LEU A 33 16.54 1.52 -12.39
N HIS A 34 16.61 2.85 -12.40
CA HIS A 34 15.81 3.69 -11.51
C HIS A 34 14.29 3.60 -11.80
N MET A 35 13.59 2.72 -11.08
CA MET A 35 12.11 2.72 -10.90
C MET A 35 11.66 3.87 -9.99
N HIS A 36 12.30 5.00 -10.13
CA HIS A 36 12.18 6.10 -9.22
C HIS A 36 11.15 7.10 -9.74
N ALA A 37 11.01 7.17 -11.07
CA ALA A 37 9.83 7.68 -11.75
C ALA A 37 8.55 6.96 -11.31
N PHE A 38 8.59 5.65 -11.04
CA PHE A 38 7.39 4.93 -10.57
C PHE A 38 6.95 5.40 -9.18
N LEU A 39 7.89 5.60 -8.25
CA LEU A 39 7.57 6.16 -6.93
C LEU A 39 7.10 7.62 -7.04
N GLU A 40 7.73 8.45 -7.86
CA GLU A 40 7.29 9.84 -8.08
C GLU A 40 5.91 9.94 -8.76
N GLN A 41 5.59 8.97 -9.63
CA GLN A 41 4.33 8.94 -10.38
C GLN A 41 3.18 8.35 -9.55
N VAL A 42 3.47 7.44 -8.62
CA VAL A 42 2.50 6.89 -7.65
C VAL A 42 2.31 7.83 -6.46
N LEU A 43 3.33 8.60 -6.07
CA LEU A 43 3.29 9.48 -4.89
C LEU A 43 3.53 10.95 -5.26
N PRO A 44 2.47 11.74 -5.48
CA PRO A 44 2.61 13.16 -5.78
C PRO A 44 3.30 13.90 -4.63
N GLY A 45 4.47 14.48 -4.90
CA GLY A 45 5.29 15.22 -3.92
C GLY A 45 6.43 14.41 -3.29
N PHE A 46 6.61 13.15 -3.70
CA PHE A 46 7.77 12.37 -3.32
C PHE A 46 9.03 12.90 -4.02
N LYS A 47 10.06 13.25 -3.24
CA LYS A 47 11.42 13.52 -3.73
C LYS A 47 12.36 12.48 -3.15
N TRP A 48 13.04 11.74 -4.02
CA TRP A 48 13.98 10.71 -3.59
C TRP A 48 15.23 11.28 -2.96
N LEU A 49 15.88 10.43 -2.17
CA LEU A 49 17.01 10.77 -1.32
C LEU A 49 16.76 11.96 -0.36
N THR A 50 15.51 12.39 -0.19
CA THR A 50 15.12 13.41 0.78
C THR A 50 14.42 12.73 1.95
N ALA A 51 14.87 12.99 3.19
CA ALA A 51 14.23 12.44 4.40
C ALA A 51 12.72 12.77 4.45
N TRP A 52 12.33 13.95 3.95
CA TRP A 52 10.93 14.36 3.82
C TRP A 52 10.14 13.48 2.84
N GLY A 53 10.69 13.22 1.66
CA GLY A 53 10.06 12.36 0.66
C GLY A 53 9.84 10.94 1.18
N PHE A 54 10.81 10.39 1.92
CA PHE A 54 10.66 9.08 2.57
C PHE A 54 9.49 9.04 3.56
N VAL A 55 9.34 10.05 4.42
CA VAL A 55 8.24 10.10 5.40
C VAL A 55 6.89 10.27 4.72
N VAL A 56 6.79 11.17 3.73
CA VAL A 56 5.58 11.32 2.91
C VAL A 56 5.24 10.00 2.24
N GLY A 57 6.25 9.30 1.70
CA GLY A 57 6.05 8.03 1.02
C GLY A 57 5.55 6.90 1.91
N LEU A 58 6.04 6.86 3.13
CA LEU A 58 5.61 5.93 4.16
C LEU A 58 4.16 6.19 4.61
N VAL A 59 3.79 7.47 4.78
CA VAL A 59 2.42 7.87 5.15
C VAL A 59 1.42 7.57 4.04
N GLU A 60 1.74 7.95 2.79
CA GLU A 60 0.92 7.65 1.61
C GLU A 60 0.73 6.14 1.44
N SER A 61 1.81 5.35 1.50
CA SER A 61 1.72 3.88 1.35
C SER A 61 0.83 3.23 2.41
N PHE A 62 0.92 3.71 3.66
CA PHE A 62 0.05 3.26 4.74
C PHE A 62 -1.41 3.63 4.49
N LEU A 63 -1.68 4.87 4.07
CA LEU A 63 -3.02 5.34 3.75
C LEU A 63 -3.64 4.54 2.60
N TYR A 64 -2.89 4.28 1.53
CA TYR A 64 -3.34 3.44 0.41
C TYR A 64 -3.66 2.01 0.85
N GLY A 65 -2.83 1.40 1.69
CA GLY A 65 -3.11 0.05 2.22
C GLY A 65 -4.33 0.02 3.15
N ALA A 66 -4.51 1.03 4.01
CA ALA A 66 -5.68 1.15 4.86
C ALA A 66 -6.97 1.36 4.04
N TYR A 67 -6.89 2.21 3.02
CA TYR A 67 -7.97 2.46 2.07
C TYR A 67 -8.35 1.18 1.31
N ALA A 68 -7.37 0.45 0.78
CA ALA A 68 -7.59 -0.82 0.11
C ALA A 68 -8.35 -1.82 0.99
N GLY A 69 -7.97 -1.97 2.26
CA GLY A 69 -8.70 -2.83 3.19
C GLY A 69 -10.10 -2.30 3.53
N MET A 70 -10.26 -0.99 3.68
CA MET A 70 -11.56 -0.38 3.96
C MET A 70 -12.56 -0.57 2.81
N VAL A 71 -12.08 -0.56 1.57
CA VAL A 71 -12.91 -0.77 0.36
C VAL A 71 -13.10 -2.26 0.06
N TYR A 72 -12.05 -3.06 0.20
CA TYR A 72 -12.08 -4.49 -0.14
C TYR A 72 -13.01 -5.29 0.77
N VAL A 73 -12.99 -5.04 2.09
CA VAL A 73 -13.79 -5.79 3.07
C VAL A 73 -15.31 -5.69 2.85
N PRO A 74 -15.93 -4.50 2.69
CA PRO A 74 -17.37 -4.41 2.44
C PRO A 74 -17.74 -5.04 1.10
N ILE A 75 -16.92 -4.91 0.06
CA ILE A 75 -17.13 -5.55 -1.25
C ILE A 75 -17.09 -7.07 -1.10
N TYR A 76 -16.07 -7.60 -0.42
CA TYR A 76 -15.94 -9.04 -0.16
C TYR A 76 -17.14 -9.57 0.63
N ASN A 77 -17.55 -8.86 1.70
CA ASN A 77 -18.70 -9.24 2.52
C ASN A 77 -20.02 -9.16 1.75
N PHE A 78 -20.17 -8.21 0.82
CA PHE A 78 -21.32 -8.10 -0.06
C PHE A 78 -21.43 -9.31 -0.99
N PHE A 79 -20.35 -9.64 -1.70
CA PHE A 79 -20.32 -10.81 -2.58
C PHE A 79 -20.42 -12.13 -1.82
N GLN A 80 -19.85 -12.22 -0.62
CA GLN A 80 -20.05 -13.38 0.25
C GLN A 80 -21.52 -13.56 0.66
N ARG A 81 -22.26 -12.48 0.93
CA ARG A 81 -23.70 -12.59 1.20
C ARG A 81 -24.49 -12.97 -0.05
N LEU A 82 -24.09 -12.44 -1.20
CA LEU A 82 -24.77 -12.69 -2.48
C LEU A 82 -24.61 -14.15 -2.95
N TRP A 83 -23.40 -14.70 -2.87
CA TRP A 83 -23.09 -16.07 -3.34
C TRP A 83 -22.99 -17.12 -2.23
N GLY A 84 -22.74 -16.73 -0.98
CA GLY A 84 -22.64 -17.64 0.16
C GLY A 84 -23.98 -17.91 0.87
N GLY A 85 -25.06 -17.21 0.50
CA GLY A 85 -26.41 -17.45 1.00
C GLY A 85 -27.27 -18.35 0.12
N GLY A 86 -26.66 -19.03 -0.86
CA GLY A 86 -27.34 -19.91 -1.82
C GLY A 86 -27.31 -21.39 -1.46
N SER A 87 -27.55 -21.74 -0.19
CA SER A 87 -27.83 -23.13 0.25
C SER A 87 -28.45 -23.13 1.64
#